data_AF-A0A0F0H219-F1
#
_entry.id   AF-A0A0F0H219-F1
#
_cell.length_a   1.000
_cell.length_b   1.000
_cell.length_c   1.000
_cell.angle_alpha   90.00
_cell.angle_beta   90.00
_cell.angle_gamma   90.00
#
_symmetry.space_group_name_H-M   'P 1'
#
loop_
_entity.id
_entity.type
_entity.pdbx_description
1 polymer ?
#
loop_
_entity_poly.entity_id
_entity_poly.type
_entity_poly.pdbx_seq_one_letter_code
_entity_poly.pdbx_strand_id
1 'polypeptide(L)'
;MTAWLDQVCAGEKAIHTRGTAVSKAPKFTPDRPPVEADRAAVVTALTELREMFAQSKTIFDGIGPSPFPLGDELVAANRRDLGAFMTRLDEVLDNARKVPVEQLTGPAEFVTKDVVFWDPSGPKLPDLIKAEPVLDEVYDQAPNC
;
A
#
# COMPACT_ATOMS: atom_id res chain seq x y z
N MET A 1 -10.09 -21.57 -6.76
CA MET A 1 -8.63 -21.33 -6.83
C MET A 1 -8.33 -20.07 -7.62
N THR A 2 -8.60 -20.02 -8.94
CA THR A 2 -8.39 -18.82 -9.78
C THR A 2 -9.06 -17.56 -9.23
N ALA A 3 -10.33 -17.65 -8.81
CA ALA A 3 -11.05 -16.52 -8.23
C ALA A 3 -10.45 -16.02 -6.90
N TRP A 4 -9.83 -16.88 -6.10
CA TRP A 4 -9.17 -16.47 -4.85
C TRP A 4 -7.85 -15.77 -5.16
N LEU A 5 -7.04 -16.35 -6.06
CA LEU A 5 -5.77 -15.77 -6.49
C LEU A 5 -5.98 -14.42 -7.19
N ASP A 6 -7.01 -14.30 -8.02
CA ASP A 6 -7.38 -13.05 -8.66
C ASP A 6 -7.69 -11.94 -7.65
N GLN A 7 -8.36 -12.25 -6.53
CA GLN A 7 -8.59 -11.29 -5.45
C GLN A 7 -7.29 -10.88 -4.75
N VAL A 8 -6.37 -11.82 -4.50
CA VAL A 8 -5.05 -11.51 -3.94
C VAL A 8 -4.28 -10.57 -4.86
N CYS A 9 -4.19 -10.89 -6.16
CA CYS A 9 -3.54 -10.04 -7.14
C CYS A 9 -4.23 -8.68 -7.28
N ALA A 10 -5.57 -8.61 -7.23
CA ALA A 10 -6.28 -7.34 -7.23
C ALA A 10 -5.91 -6.46 -6.02
N GLY A 11 -5.76 -7.07 -4.85
CA GLY A 11 -5.30 -6.42 -3.63
C GLY A 11 -3.88 -5.85 -3.78
N GLU A 12 -2.93 -6.65 -4.26
CA GLU A 12 -1.55 -6.22 -4.49
C GLU A 12 -1.44 -5.15 -5.59
N LYS A 13 -2.16 -5.33 -6.71
CA LYS A 13 -2.21 -4.39 -7.82
C LYS A 13 -2.70 -3.02 -7.39
N ALA A 14 -3.73 -2.94 -6.54
CA ALA A 14 -4.23 -1.66 -6.02
C ALA A 14 -3.14 -0.84 -5.30
N ILE A 15 -2.19 -1.50 -4.64
CA ILE A 15 -1.04 -0.86 -3.98
C ILE A 15 0.02 -0.46 -5.00
N HIS A 16 0.38 -1.36 -5.93
CA HIS A 16 1.50 -1.15 -6.86
C HIS A 16 1.21 -0.18 -8.01
N THR A 17 -0.04 -0.09 -8.49
CA THR A 17 -0.33 0.64 -9.74
C THR A 17 -0.24 2.17 -9.58
N ARG A 18 0.05 2.70 -8.39
CA ARG A 18 -0.08 4.15 -8.12
C ARG A 18 1.03 4.77 -7.28
N GLY A 19 2.27 4.35 -7.48
CA GLY A 19 3.47 5.09 -7.04
C GLY A 19 3.57 6.53 -7.59
N THR A 20 2.62 6.97 -8.43
CA THR A 20 2.54 8.31 -9.02
C THR A 20 1.98 9.39 -8.10
N ALA A 21 1.11 9.04 -7.14
CA ALA A 21 0.50 10.03 -6.23
C ALA A 21 1.58 10.73 -5.39
N VAL A 22 2.50 9.90 -4.89
CA VAL A 22 3.60 10.31 -4.04
C VAL A 22 4.77 10.92 -4.83
N SER A 23 5.02 10.45 -6.06
CA SER A 23 6.09 11.02 -6.89
C SER A 23 5.84 12.45 -7.34
N LYS A 24 4.57 12.89 -7.33
CA LYS A 24 4.14 14.26 -7.65
C LYS A 24 4.14 15.22 -6.45
N ALA A 25 4.33 14.71 -5.24
CA ALA A 25 4.30 15.54 -4.04
C ALA A 25 5.52 16.48 -3.97
N PRO A 26 5.38 17.64 -3.29
CA PRO A 26 6.51 18.50 -2.96
C PRO A 26 7.61 17.72 -2.23
N LYS A 27 8.85 17.86 -2.71
CA LYS A 27 10.06 17.40 -2.03
C LYS A 27 10.67 18.57 -1.28
N PHE A 28 11.00 18.34 -0.01
CA PHE A 28 11.67 19.32 0.83
C PHE A 28 13.13 18.93 0.99
N THR A 29 14.01 19.91 0.90
CA THR A 29 15.45 19.79 1.10
C THR A 29 15.91 20.97 1.96
N PRO A 30 17.13 20.93 2.54
CA PRO A 30 17.66 22.09 3.24
C PRO A 30 17.63 23.38 2.42
N ASP A 31 17.80 23.28 1.09
CA ASP A 31 17.77 24.43 0.16
C ASP A 31 16.35 24.84 -0.29
N ARG A 32 15.34 24.01 -0.04
CA ARG A 32 13.92 24.29 -0.32
C ARG A 32 13.07 23.82 0.88
N PRO A 33 13.03 24.60 1.97
CA PRO A 33 12.17 24.28 3.10
C PRO A 33 10.69 24.32 2.69
N PRO A 34 9.81 23.60 3.40
CA PRO A 34 8.38 23.67 3.18
C PRO A 34 7.85 25.10 3.38
N VAL A 35 6.89 25.50 2.54
CA VAL A 35 6.12 26.75 2.69
C VAL A 35 4.62 26.46 2.71
N GLU A 36 3.79 27.38 3.22
CA GLU A 36 2.34 27.12 3.40
C GLU A 36 1.62 26.75 2.10
N ALA A 37 2.10 27.27 0.97
CA ALA A 37 1.59 26.90 -0.35
C ALA A 37 1.76 25.41 -0.68
N ASP A 38 2.74 24.72 -0.06
CA ASP A 38 2.97 23.29 -0.27
C ASP A 38 1.96 22.40 0.48
N ARG A 39 1.33 22.91 1.55
CA ARG A 39 0.48 22.12 2.45
C ARG A 39 -0.66 21.44 1.72
N ALA A 40 -1.34 22.16 0.84
CA ALA A 40 -2.46 21.61 0.06
C ALA A 40 -2.00 20.45 -0.83
N ALA A 41 -0.83 20.56 -1.46
CA ALA A 41 -0.28 19.51 -2.30
C ALA A 41 0.16 18.28 -1.49
N VAL A 42 0.75 18.49 -0.31
CA VAL A 42 1.10 17.40 0.63
C VAL A 42 -0.14 16.65 1.09
N VAL A 43 -1.17 17.37 1.56
CA VAL A 43 -2.44 16.77 2.02
C VAL A 43 -3.14 16.01 0.89
N THR A 44 -3.13 16.55 -0.33
CA THR A 44 -3.71 15.88 -1.51
C THR A 44 -2.99 14.56 -1.79
N ALA A 45 -1.66 14.56 -1.86
CA ALA A 45 -0.88 13.35 -2.12
C ALA A 45 -1.07 12.28 -1.03
N LEU A 46 -1.11 12.67 0.24
CA LEU A 46 -1.37 11.74 1.36
C LEU A 46 -2.80 11.19 1.34
N THR A 47 -3.78 12.01 0.92
CA THR A 47 -5.18 11.57 0.78
C THR A 47 -5.31 10.53 -0.34
N GLU A 48 -4.71 10.80 -1.51
CA GLU A 48 -4.64 9.83 -2.60
C GLU A 48 -3.97 8.54 -2.14
N LEU A 49 -2.86 8.63 -1.40
CA LEU A 49 -2.18 7.48 -0.81
C LEU A 49 -3.11 6.64 0.05
N ARG A 50 -3.86 7.31 0.94
CA ARG A 50 -4.78 6.65 1.85
C ARG A 50 -5.90 5.91 1.12
N GLU A 51 -6.48 6.51 0.09
CA GLU A 51 -7.55 5.89 -0.69
C GLU A 51 -7.08 4.59 -1.37
N MET A 52 -5.84 4.56 -1.85
CA MET A 52 -5.26 3.38 -2.51
C MET A 52 -5.07 2.22 -1.54
N PHE A 53 -4.47 2.50 -0.37
CA PHE A 53 -4.31 1.50 0.67
C PHE A 53 -5.64 1.05 1.26
N ALA A 54 -6.63 1.95 1.37
CA ALA A 54 -7.98 1.60 1.81
C ALA A 54 -8.70 0.67 0.81
N GLN A 55 -8.50 0.88 -0.50
CA GLN A 55 -9.02 -0.02 -1.53
C GLN A 55 -8.40 -1.41 -1.40
N SER A 56 -7.07 -1.49 -1.31
CA SER A 56 -6.37 -2.76 -1.12
C SER A 56 -6.83 -3.48 0.16
N LYS A 57 -6.92 -2.74 1.27
CA LYS A 57 -7.41 -3.28 2.54
C LYS A 57 -8.82 -3.85 2.40
N THR A 58 -9.72 -3.14 1.73
CA THR A 58 -11.10 -3.60 1.51
C THR A 58 -11.13 -4.91 0.72
N ILE A 59 -10.27 -5.05 -0.30
CA ILE A 59 -10.13 -6.30 -1.06
C ILE A 59 -9.65 -7.41 -0.12
N PHE A 60 -8.52 -7.21 0.57
CA PHE A 60 -7.97 -8.22 1.47
C PHE A 60 -8.95 -8.60 2.59
N ASP A 61 -9.66 -7.65 3.20
CA ASP A 61 -10.68 -7.91 4.23
C ASP A 61 -11.84 -8.78 3.70
N GLY A 62 -12.13 -8.71 2.40
CA GLY A 62 -13.17 -9.51 1.73
C GLY A 62 -12.72 -10.90 1.26
N ILE A 63 -11.43 -11.20 1.24
CA ILE A 63 -10.91 -12.50 0.76
C ILE A 63 -11.34 -13.63 1.71
N GLY A 64 -11.98 -14.66 1.17
CA GLY A 64 -12.37 -15.86 1.91
C GLY A 64 -11.17 -16.77 2.25
N PRO A 65 -11.43 -17.92 2.89
CA PRO A 65 -10.39 -18.91 3.20
C PRO A 65 -9.60 -19.32 1.95
N SER A 66 -8.30 -19.42 2.12
CA SER A 66 -7.38 -19.87 1.09
C SER A 66 -7.55 -21.37 0.81
N PRO A 67 -7.39 -21.80 -0.45
CA PRO A 67 -7.23 -23.21 -0.77
C PRO A 67 -5.90 -23.81 -0.27
N PHE A 68 -4.95 -22.98 0.19
CA PHE A 68 -3.62 -23.36 0.65
C PHE A 68 -3.29 -22.76 2.04
N PRO A 69 -2.63 -23.48 2.95
CA PRO A 69 -2.27 -22.96 4.27
C PRO A 69 -1.49 -21.64 4.24
N LEU A 70 -0.47 -21.54 3.37
CA LEU A 70 0.34 -20.31 3.22
C LEU A 70 -0.46 -19.11 2.68
N GLY A 71 -1.57 -19.37 1.97
CA GLY A 71 -2.40 -18.29 1.44
C GLY A 71 -3.23 -17.59 2.53
N ASP A 72 -3.66 -18.31 3.57
CA ASP A 72 -4.33 -17.68 4.72
C ASP A 72 -3.35 -16.80 5.50
N GLU A 73 -2.10 -17.23 5.64
CA GLU A 73 -1.03 -16.46 6.26
C GLU A 73 -0.70 -15.18 5.46
N LEU A 74 -0.63 -15.29 4.14
CA LEU A 74 -0.44 -14.15 3.22
C LEU A 74 -1.56 -13.11 3.38
N VAL A 75 -2.83 -13.56 3.35
CA VAL A 75 -3.99 -12.67 3.48
C VAL A 75 -4.03 -12.03 4.87
N ALA A 76 -3.77 -12.80 5.92
CA ALA A 76 -3.74 -12.30 7.29
C ALA A 76 -2.63 -11.25 7.51
N ALA A 77 -1.43 -11.49 6.95
CA ALA A 77 -0.33 -10.54 7.01
C ALA A 77 -0.68 -9.22 6.31
N ASN A 78 -1.23 -9.29 5.09
CA ASN A 78 -1.66 -8.10 4.37
C ASN A 78 -2.74 -7.32 5.13
N ARG A 79 -3.77 -7.99 5.67
CA ARG A 79 -4.82 -7.32 6.47
C ARG A 79 -4.26 -6.56 7.67
N ARG A 80 -3.37 -7.22 8.43
CA ARG A 80 -2.75 -6.65 9.63
C ARG A 80 -1.90 -5.44 9.26
N ASP A 81 -1.01 -5.62 8.29
CA ASP A 81 0.01 -4.63 7.98
C ASP A 81 -0.64 -3.42 7.26
N LEU A 82 -1.64 -3.64 6.41
CA LEU A 82 -2.44 -2.55 5.82
C LEU A 82 -3.20 -1.77 6.89
N GLY A 83 -3.74 -2.47 7.89
CA GLY A 83 -4.39 -1.82 9.03
C GLY A 83 -3.43 -0.93 9.81
N ALA A 84 -2.24 -1.42 10.14
CA ALA A 84 -1.22 -0.65 10.84
C ALA A 84 -0.72 0.55 10.01
N PHE A 85 -0.51 0.33 8.72
CA PHE A 85 -0.08 1.38 7.79
C PHE A 85 -1.13 2.48 7.66
N MET A 86 -2.41 2.13 7.52
CA MET A 86 -3.49 3.11 7.43
C MET A 86 -3.61 3.99 8.68
N THR A 87 -3.46 3.42 9.88
CA THR A 87 -3.46 4.20 11.13
C THR A 87 -2.33 5.24 11.13
N ARG A 88 -1.10 4.83 10.76
CA ARG A 88 0.04 5.74 10.66
C ARG A 88 -0.20 6.83 9.61
N LEU A 89 -0.79 6.47 8.47
CA LEU A 89 -1.09 7.43 7.42
C LEU A 89 -2.16 8.44 7.83
N ASP A 90 -3.16 8.03 8.61
CA ASP A 90 -4.17 8.92 9.18
C ASP A 90 -3.56 9.93 10.16
N GLU A 91 -2.64 9.48 11.03
CA GLU A 91 -1.90 10.37 11.94
C GLU A 91 -1.09 11.43 11.18
N VAL A 92 -0.45 11.01 10.08
CA VAL A 92 0.40 11.90 9.27
C VAL A 92 -0.42 12.90 8.49
N LEU A 93 -1.54 12.45 7.93
CA LEU A 93 -2.47 13.30 7.21
C LEU A 93 -3.10 14.35 8.16
N ASP A 94 -3.36 13.98 9.42
CA ASP A 94 -3.79 14.92 10.45
C ASP A 94 -2.67 15.91 10.82
N ASN A 95 -1.44 15.43 11.00
CA ASN A 95 -0.27 16.28 11.26
C ASN A 95 -0.04 17.27 10.13
N ALA A 96 -0.06 16.84 8.87
CA ALA A 96 0.13 17.69 7.70
C ALA A 96 -0.88 18.85 7.64
N ARG A 97 -2.05 18.73 8.28
CA ARG A 97 -3.06 19.79 8.37
C ARG A 97 -2.81 20.78 9.51
N LYS A 98 -2.14 20.35 10.59
CA LYS A 98 -2.11 21.07 11.88
C LYS A 98 -0.75 21.60 12.29
N VAL A 99 0.34 20.93 11.89
CA VAL A 99 1.69 21.32 12.33
C VAL A 99 2.11 22.65 11.69
N PRO A 100 2.96 23.45 12.37
CA PRO A 100 3.66 24.58 11.76
C PRO A 100 4.36 24.15 10.47
N VAL A 101 4.38 25.00 9.45
CA VAL A 101 4.88 24.59 8.14
C VAL A 101 6.35 24.19 8.15
N GLU A 102 7.15 24.74 9.05
CA GLU A 102 8.55 24.39 9.24
C GLU A 102 8.74 22.95 9.71
N GLN A 103 7.68 22.35 10.28
CA GLN A 103 7.61 20.94 10.70
C GLN A 103 6.84 20.07 9.71
N LEU A 104 6.37 20.64 8.59
CA LEU A 104 5.69 19.87 7.55
C LEU A 104 6.71 18.93 6.92
N THR A 105 6.63 17.65 7.29
CA THR A 105 7.39 16.62 6.60
C THR A 105 6.71 16.34 5.27
N GLY A 106 7.53 16.19 4.22
CA GLY A 106 7.00 15.86 2.90
C GLY A 106 6.46 14.43 2.92
N PRO A 107 5.57 14.07 1.97
CA PRO A 107 5.21 12.67 1.73
C PRO A 107 6.46 11.81 1.51
N ALA A 108 7.58 12.45 1.11
CA ALA A 108 8.98 11.98 1.12
C ALA A 108 9.32 10.98 2.26
N GLU A 109 8.89 11.23 3.50
CA GLU A 109 9.14 10.31 4.64
C GLU A 109 8.43 8.96 4.49
N PHE A 110 7.25 8.93 3.84
CA PHE A 110 6.49 7.71 3.51
C PHE A 110 7.01 7.05 2.23
N VAL A 111 7.73 7.77 1.38
CA VAL A 111 8.34 7.26 0.13
C VAL A 111 9.63 6.50 0.39
N THR A 112 9.97 6.30 1.67
CA THR A 112 10.85 5.20 2.05
C THR A 112 10.21 3.87 1.60
N LYS A 113 11.01 2.79 1.64
CA LYS A 113 10.71 1.52 0.96
C LYS A 113 9.25 1.05 1.09
N ASP A 114 8.59 1.32 2.21
CA ASP A 114 7.25 0.84 2.56
C ASP A 114 6.11 1.23 1.57
N VAL A 115 6.19 2.38 0.88
CA VAL A 115 5.14 2.79 -0.10
C VAL A 115 5.45 2.38 -1.53
N VAL A 116 6.73 2.41 -1.93
CA VAL A 116 7.16 2.03 -3.28
C VAL A 116 7.33 0.51 -3.40
N PHE A 117 7.69 -0.13 -2.29
CA PHE A 117 7.94 -1.56 -2.13
C PHE A 117 7.11 -2.04 -0.94
N TRP A 118 5.78 -2.04 -1.07
CA TRP A 118 4.89 -2.68 -0.11
C TRP A 118 5.44 -4.08 0.23
N ASP A 119 5.84 -4.26 1.48
CA ASP A 119 6.56 -5.44 1.95
C ASP A 119 5.88 -5.95 3.22
N PRO A 120 4.74 -6.66 3.09
CA PRO A 120 4.06 -7.22 4.24
C PRO A 120 4.95 -8.26 4.91
N SER A 121 4.88 -8.32 6.23
CA SER A 121 5.74 -9.11 7.12
C SER A 121 5.51 -10.64 7.05
N GLY A 122 4.60 -11.11 6.20
CA GLY A 122 4.27 -12.53 6.04
C GLY A 122 4.68 -13.09 4.67
N PRO A 123 4.21 -14.30 4.33
CA PRO A 123 4.43 -14.89 3.01
C PRO A 123 3.92 -13.97 1.90
N LYS A 124 4.69 -13.84 0.84
CA LYS A 124 4.31 -13.09 -0.36
C LYS A 124 3.76 -14.02 -1.42
N LEU A 125 3.09 -13.47 -2.42
CA LEU A 125 2.56 -14.28 -3.50
C LEU A 125 3.63 -15.14 -4.23
N PRO A 126 4.86 -14.65 -4.47
CA PRO A 126 5.94 -15.51 -4.99
C PRO A 126 6.33 -16.66 -4.06
N ASP A 127 6.27 -16.48 -2.73
CA ASP A 127 6.54 -17.56 -1.78
C ASP A 127 5.47 -18.65 -1.86
N LEU A 128 4.21 -18.24 -2.03
CA LEU A 128 3.08 -19.13 -2.22
C LEU A 128 3.17 -19.91 -3.54
N ILE A 129 3.49 -19.25 -4.65
CA ILE A 129 3.66 -19.90 -5.97
C ILE A 129 4.81 -20.92 -5.92
N LYS A 130 5.92 -20.58 -5.25
CA LYS A 130 7.05 -21.49 -5.07
C LYS A 130 6.68 -22.73 -4.23
N ALA A 131 5.86 -22.55 -3.20
CA ALA A 131 5.41 -23.64 -2.34
C ALA A 131 4.36 -24.54 -3.02
N GLU A 132 3.54 -23.96 -3.90
CA GLU A 132 2.41 -24.62 -4.54
C GLU A 132 2.48 -24.46 -6.08
N PRO A 133 3.27 -25.26 -6.80
CA PRO A 133 3.50 -25.09 -8.24
C PRO A 133 2.24 -25.10 -9.11
N VAL A 134 1.14 -25.69 -8.61
CA VAL A 134 -0.18 -25.66 -9.27
C VAL A 134 -0.73 -24.24 -9.43
N LEU A 135 -0.21 -23.27 -8.66
CA LEU A 135 -0.59 -21.87 -8.77
C LEU A 135 0.04 -21.15 -9.96
N ASP A 136 1.10 -21.68 -10.57
CA ASP A 136 1.80 -21.03 -11.68
C ASP A 136 0.86 -20.86 -12.89
N GLU A 137 0.18 -21.93 -13.29
CA GLU A 137 -0.82 -21.90 -14.37
C GLU A 137 -2.05 -21.06 -14.01
N VAL A 138 -2.41 -20.99 -12.73
CA VAL A 138 -3.56 -20.24 -12.24
C VAL A 138 -3.26 -18.75 -12.20
N TYR A 139 -2.01 -18.39 -11.91
CA TYR A 139 -1.53 -17.01 -11.87
C TYR A 139 -1.65 -16.37 -13.25
N ASP A 140 -1.19 -17.04 -14.31
CA ASP A 140 -1.29 -16.54 -15.70
C ASP A 140 -2.74 -16.39 -16.20
N GLN A 141 -3.69 -17.08 -15.56
CA GLN A 141 -5.11 -17.05 -15.93
C GLN A 141 -5.93 -16.02 -15.12
N ALA A 142 -5.38 -15.52 -14.02
CA ALA A 142 -6.07 -14.61 -13.12
C ALA A 142 -5.97 -13.16 -13.66
N PRO A 143 -7.08 -12.49 -14.03
CA PRO A 143 -7.05 -11.20 -14.73
C PRO A 143 -6.36 -10.03 -14.03
N ASN A 144 -6.25 -10.08 -12.70
CA ASN A 144 -5.58 -9.06 -11.91
C ASN A 144 -4.12 -9.37 -11.62
N CYS A 145 -3.68 -10.60 -11.89
CA CYS A 145 -2.29 -10.93 -12.12
C CYS A 145 -1.95 -10.59 -13.60
#